data_AF-X1F2G1-F1
#
_entry.id   AF-X1F2G1-F1
#
_cell.length_a   1.000
_cell.length_b   1.000
_cell.length_c   1.000
_cell.angle_alpha   90.00
_cell.angle_beta   90.00
_cell.angle_gamma   90.00
#
_symmetry.space_group_name_H-M   'P 1'
#
loop_
_entity.id
_entity.type
_entity.pdbx_description
1 polymer ?
#
loop_
_entity_poly.entity_id
_entity_poly.type
_entity_poly.pdbx_seq_one_letter_code
_entity_poly.pdbx_strand_id
1 'polypeptide(L)'
;IERTDPNNIDTNHIIGLGFPVAAQGTYPFVWQFIKNLPNVHSTPLFMIDTMLMYSGGILGPVRKIIRKKGYVPIGAKEFIMPSNVFIRNGMNDKKRVKINKALIKATEFA
;
A
#
# COMPACT_ATOMS: atom_id res chain seq x y z
N ILE A 1 -11.89 -0.33 -7.13
CA ILE A 1 -11.22 -1.02 -6.01
C ILE A 1 -12.25 -1.54 -5.01
N GLU A 2 -13.08 -0.70 -4.37
CA GLU A 2 -14.07 -1.19 -3.38
C GLU A 2 -15.06 -2.23 -3.94
N ARG A 3 -15.38 -2.15 -5.24
CA ARG A 3 -16.22 -3.12 -5.96
C ARG A 3 -15.43 -4.08 -6.86
N THR A 4 -14.10 -4.00 -6.83
CA THR A 4 -13.24 -4.85 -7.66
C THR A 4 -13.17 -6.23 -7.02
N ASP A 5 -13.54 -7.26 -7.76
CA ASP A 5 -13.34 -8.65 -7.31
C ASP A 5 -11.83 -8.96 -7.30
N PRO A 6 -11.25 -9.28 -6.14
CA PRO A 6 -9.83 -9.64 -6.06
C PRO A 6 -9.46 -10.86 -6.91
N ASN A 7 -10.40 -11.74 -7.24
CA ASN A 7 -10.15 -12.91 -8.10
C ASN A 7 -9.90 -12.55 -9.56
N ASN A 8 -10.27 -11.34 -9.99
CA ASN A 8 -10.07 -10.87 -11.37
C ASN A 8 -8.70 -10.21 -11.59
N ILE A 9 -7.81 -10.27 -10.60
CA ILE A 9 -6.44 -9.76 -10.75
C ILE A 9 -5.66 -10.68 -11.68
N ASP A 10 -4.99 -10.11 -12.68
CA ASP A 10 -4.05 -10.86 -13.51
C ASP A 10 -2.82 -11.25 -12.69
N THR A 11 -2.64 -12.55 -12.47
CA THR A 11 -1.58 -13.12 -11.65
C THR A 11 -0.34 -13.54 -12.46
N ASN A 12 -0.34 -13.31 -13.78
CA ASN A 12 0.79 -13.61 -14.66
C ASN A 12 1.85 -12.49 -14.69
N HIS A 13 1.57 -11.35 -14.03
CA HIS A 13 2.45 -10.20 -13.94
C HIS A 13 2.78 -9.84 -12.49
N ILE A 14 3.74 -8.93 -12.32
CA ILE A 14 4.04 -8.34 -11.00
C ILE A 14 2.83 -7.53 -10.53
N ILE A 15 2.44 -7.72 -9.27
CA ILE A 15 1.34 -6.97 -8.65
C ILE A 15 1.90 -5.90 -7.71
N GLY A 16 1.38 -4.67 -7.85
CA GLY A 16 1.63 -3.58 -6.91
C GLY A 16 0.44 -3.37 -5.97
N LEU A 17 0.66 -3.42 -4.65
CA LEU A 17 -0.33 -3.02 -3.65
C LEU A 17 -0.03 -1.61 -3.16
N GLY A 18 -0.95 -0.66 -3.37
CA GLY A 18 -0.84 0.72 -2.92
C GLY A 18 -2.00 1.11 -2.00
N PHE A 19 -1.73 1.52 -0.76
CA PHE A 19 -2.80 1.96 0.15
C PHE A 19 -2.34 2.92 1.26
N PRO A 20 -3.23 3.75 1.82
CA PRO A 20 -2.93 4.54 3.01
C PRO A 20 -2.96 3.69 4.29
N VAL A 21 -2.05 4.00 5.21
CA VAL A 21 -2.12 3.57 6.60
C VAL A 21 -3.23 4.35 7.31
N ALA A 22 -4.04 3.63 8.10
CA ALA A 22 -5.06 4.20 8.97
C ALA A 22 -5.03 3.51 10.33
N ALA A 23 -4.97 4.27 11.42
CA ALA A 23 -5.01 3.77 12.80
C ALA A 23 -4.04 2.59 13.06
N GLN A 24 -2.75 2.75 12.73
CA GLN A 24 -1.71 1.71 12.86
C GLN A 24 -1.97 0.42 12.04
N GLY A 25 -2.87 0.49 11.07
CA GLY A 25 -3.15 -0.55 10.10
C GLY A 25 -3.57 0.06 8.77
N THR A 26 -4.70 -0.36 8.23
CA THR A 26 -5.33 0.24 7.05
C THR A 26 -6.85 0.05 7.13
N TYR A 27 -7.58 0.60 6.15
CA TYR A 27 -9.03 0.54 6.12
C TYR A 27 -9.55 -0.91 6.00
N PRO A 28 -10.72 -1.23 6.58
CA PRO A 28 -11.30 -2.57 6.53
C PRO A 28 -11.42 -3.15 5.12
N PHE A 29 -11.78 -2.34 4.11
CA PHE A 29 -11.90 -2.81 2.72
C PHE A 29 -10.54 -3.19 2.11
N VAL A 30 -9.46 -2.51 2.48
CA VAL A 30 -8.09 -2.86 2.03
C VAL A 30 -7.69 -4.20 2.65
N TRP A 31 -7.95 -4.39 3.94
CA TRP A 31 -7.73 -5.68 4.58
C TRP A 31 -8.53 -6.80 3.94
N GLN A 32 -9.80 -6.55 3.63
CA GLN A 32 -10.67 -7.51 2.96
C GLN A 32 -10.12 -7.86 1.57
N PHE A 33 -9.70 -6.86 0.79
CA PHE A 33 -9.08 -7.06 -0.52
C PHE A 33 -7.81 -7.94 -0.43
N ILE A 34 -6.88 -7.62 0.47
CA ILE A 34 -5.63 -8.39 0.66
C ILE A 34 -5.92 -9.83 1.10
N LYS A 35 -6.89 -10.03 2.01
CA LYS A 35 -7.31 -11.37 2.47
C LYS A 35 -8.00 -12.18 1.38
N ASN A 36 -8.64 -11.52 0.43
CA ASN A 36 -9.40 -12.14 -0.65
C ASN A 36 -8.61 -12.28 -1.96
N LEU A 37 -7.36 -11.82 -2.02
CA LEU A 37 -6.47 -12.11 -3.16
C LEU A 37 -6.49 -13.62 -3.51
N PRO A 38 -6.40 -14.00 -4.79
CA PRO A 38 -6.39 -15.39 -5.18
C PRO A 38 -5.16 -16.11 -4.62
N ASN A 39 -5.25 -17.43 -4.52
CA ASN A 39 -4.05 -18.24 -4.31
C ASN A 39 -3.31 -18.35 -5.65
N VAL A 40 -1.99 -18.22 -5.61
CA VAL A 40 -1.13 -18.19 -6.80
C VAL A 40 0.07 -19.10 -6.62
N HIS A 41 0.75 -19.39 -7.72
CA HIS A 41 2.04 -20.08 -7.68
C HIS A 41 3.15 -19.11 -8.07
N SER A 42 3.80 -18.52 -7.05
CA SER A 42 5.02 -17.72 -7.20
C SER A 42 4.85 -16.38 -7.95
N THR A 43 3.70 -15.71 -7.84
CA THR A 43 3.51 -14.37 -8.43
C THR A 43 4.27 -13.30 -7.62
N PRO A 44 5.14 -12.48 -8.24
CA PRO A 44 5.82 -11.39 -7.56
C PRO A 44 4.87 -10.27 -7.13
N LEU A 45 5.10 -9.72 -5.93
CA LEU A 45 4.29 -8.65 -5.37
C LEU A 45 5.15 -7.62 -4.65
N PHE A 46 4.96 -6.34 -4.94
CA PHE A 46 5.51 -5.24 -4.15
C PHE A 46 4.41 -4.45 -3.45
N MET A 47 4.79 -3.73 -2.40
CA MET A 47 3.86 -2.91 -1.63
C MET A 47 4.37 -1.48 -1.48
N ILE A 48 3.46 -0.53 -1.58
CA ILE A 48 3.66 0.86 -1.23
C ILE A 48 2.55 1.25 -0.24
N ASP A 49 2.91 1.95 0.84
CA ASP A 49 1.92 2.63 1.66
C ASP A 49 2.25 4.09 1.91
N THR A 50 1.22 4.84 2.31
CA THR A 50 1.37 6.25 2.71
C THR A 50 0.94 6.43 4.16
N MET A 51 1.67 7.23 4.93
CA MET A 51 1.42 7.43 6.35
C MET A 51 1.72 8.86 6.80
N LEU A 52 1.11 9.30 7.90
CA LEU A 52 1.44 10.60 8.49
C LEU A 52 2.82 10.59 9.17
N MET A 53 3.12 9.50 9.89
CA MET A 53 4.34 9.37 10.70
C MET A 53 4.80 7.91 10.84
N TYR A 54 3.91 7.03 11.30
CA TYR A 54 4.23 5.63 11.61
C TYR A 54 3.13 4.69 11.12
N SER A 55 3.52 3.53 10.57
CA SER A 55 2.61 2.59 9.93
C SER A 55 1.92 1.62 10.89
N GLY A 56 2.42 1.48 12.13
CA GLY A 56 1.95 0.44 13.04
C GLY A 56 2.53 -0.95 12.75
N GLY A 57 3.49 -1.06 11.83
CA GLY A 57 4.10 -2.35 11.47
C GLY A 57 3.25 -3.20 10.52
N ILE A 58 2.37 -2.58 9.73
CA ILE A 58 1.46 -3.26 8.80
C ILE A 58 2.18 -4.19 7.79
N LEU A 59 3.44 -3.90 7.47
CA LEU A 59 4.27 -4.72 6.58
C LEU A 59 4.34 -6.19 7.01
N GLY A 60 4.45 -6.46 8.32
CA GLY A 60 4.57 -7.82 8.85
C GLY A 60 3.31 -8.66 8.59
N PRO A 61 2.12 -8.23 9.07
CA PRO A 61 0.87 -8.90 8.79
C PRO A 61 0.56 -9.06 7.29
N VAL A 62 0.79 -8.03 6.47
CA VAL A 62 0.56 -8.13 5.02
C VAL A 62 1.49 -9.18 4.39
N ARG A 63 2.79 -9.14 4.71
CA ARG A 63 3.76 -10.14 4.25
C ARG A 63 3.35 -11.56 4.61
N LYS A 64 2.81 -11.77 5.82
CA LYS A 64 2.33 -13.08 6.27
C LYS A 64 1.14 -13.56 5.42
N ILE A 65 0.17 -12.70 5.13
CA ILE A 65 -1.01 -13.05 4.33
C ILE A 65 -0.62 -13.39 2.89
N ILE A 66 0.16 -12.53 2.22
CA ILE A 66 0.50 -12.74 0.81
C ILE A 66 1.40 -13.97 0.60
N ARG A 67 2.33 -14.26 1.52
CA ARG A 67 3.16 -15.47 1.45
C ARG A 67 2.32 -16.74 1.59
N LYS A 68 1.31 -16.73 2.47
CA LYS A 68 0.39 -17.87 2.64
C LYS A 68 -0.41 -18.16 1.36
N LYS A 69 -0.66 -17.13 0.54
CA LYS A 69 -1.35 -17.24 -0.75
C LYS A 69 -0.43 -17.57 -1.92
N GLY A 70 0.87 -17.73 -1.69
CA GLY A 70 1.84 -18.11 -2.73
C GLY A 70 2.49 -16.94 -3.49
N TYR A 71 2.25 -15.69 -3.07
CA TYR A 71 2.96 -14.54 -3.63
C TYR A 71 4.41 -14.46 -3.13
N VAL A 72 5.29 -13.91 -3.96
CA VAL A 72 6.71 -13.63 -3.65
C VAL A 72 6.86 -12.13 -3.35
N PRO A 73 7.05 -11.72 -2.09
CA PRO A 73 7.27 -10.32 -1.76
C PRO A 73 8.63 -9.86 -2.29
N ILE A 74 8.65 -8.93 -3.24
CA ILE A 74 9.87 -8.43 -3.89
C ILE A 74 10.30 -7.04 -3.37
N GLY A 75 9.42 -6.32 -2.67
CA GLY A 75 9.77 -5.04 -2.06
C GLY A 75 8.60 -4.42 -1.28
N ALA A 76 8.94 -3.55 -0.34
CA ALA A 76 7.96 -2.69 0.33
C ALA A 76 8.57 -1.30 0.61
N LYS A 77 7.78 -0.24 0.43
CA LYS A 77 8.20 1.14 0.71
C LYS A 77 7.08 1.95 1.37
N GLU A 78 7.41 2.58 2.48
CA GLU A 78 6.48 3.45 3.23
C GLU A 78 6.81 4.93 2.96
N PHE A 79 5.78 5.74 2.67
CA PHE A 79 5.94 7.15 2.33
C PHE A 79 5.25 8.05 3.35
N ILE A 80 6.04 8.93 3.97
CA ILE A 80 5.48 9.95 4.85
C ILE A 80 4.81 11.04 4.00
N MET A 81 3.49 11.21 4.16
CA MET A 81 2.66 12.19 3.46
C MET A 81 2.11 13.25 4.43
N PRO A 82 1.54 14.36 3.93
CA PRO A 82 0.75 15.28 4.76
C PRO A 82 -0.48 14.59 5.34
N SER A 83 -0.97 15.06 6.49
CA SER A 83 -2.23 14.56 7.06
C SER A 83 -3.40 14.84 6.12
N ASN A 84 -4.20 13.82 5.85
CA ASN A 84 -5.48 13.90 5.16
C ASN A 84 -6.67 14.07 6.14
N VAL A 85 -6.41 13.99 7.45
CA VAL A 85 -7.39 14.22 8.53
C VAL A 85 -7.05 15.49 9.32
N PHE A 86 -8.05 16.16 9.89
CA PHE A 86 -7.89 17.38 10.69
C PHE A 86 -7.07 18.48 9.99
N ILE A 87 -7.42 18.78 8.74
CA ILE A 87 -6.73 19.77 7.91
C ILE A 87 -7.03 21.17 8.46
N ARG A 88 -6.13 21.72 9.29
CA ARG A 88 -6.25 23.09 9.82
C ARG A 88 -6.02 24.15 8.73
N ASN A 89 -4.96 23.95 7.95
CA ASN A 89 -4.60 24.80 6.82
C ASN A 89 -4.54 23.91 5.57
N GLY A 90 -5.04 24.38 4.44
CA GLY A 90 -5.11 23.64 3.18
C GLY A 90 -3.75 23.23 2.59
N MET A 91 -3.69 23.11 1.27
CA MET A 91 -2.44 22.84 0.55
C MET A 91 -1.46 24.02 0.72
N ASN A 92 -0.19 23.74 1.01
CA ASN A 92 0.87 24.75 1.07
C ASN A 92 2.17 24.20 0.46
N ASP A 93 3.17 25.06 0.26
CA ASP A 93 4.41 24.70 -0.43
C ASP A 93 5.18 23.60 0.28
N LYS A 94 5.25 23.63 1.62
CA LYS A 94 5.89 22.56 2.41
C LYS A 94 5.25 21.20 2.16
N LYS A 95 3.92 21.15 2.12
CA LYS A 95 3.17 19.93 1.82
C LYS A 95 3.37 19.51 0.36
N ARG A 96 3.38 20.44 -0.61
CA ARG A 96 3.65 20.15 -2.03
C ARG A 96 5.05 19.55 -2.22
N VAL A 97 6.07 20.13 -1.59
CA VAL A 97 7.44 19.61 -1.61
C VAL A 97 7.50 18.19 -1.03
N LYS A 98 6.78 17.93 0.08
CA LYS A 98 6.70 16.59 0.69
C LYS A 98 6.07 15.58 -0.27
N ILE A 99 4.95 15.94 -0.91
CA ILE A 99 4.27 15.11 -1.91
C ILE A 99 5.18 14.82 -3.10
N ASN A 100 5.82 15.85 -3.68
CA ASN A 100 6.69 15.67 -4.85
C ASN A 100 7.89 14.77 -4.53
N LYS A 101 8.50 14.92 -3.35
CA LYS A 101 9.58 14.02 -2.89
C LYS A 101 9.11 12.57 -2.74
N ALA A 102 7.88 12.35 -2.26
CA ALA A 102 7.32 11.02 -2.15
C ALA A 102 7.02 10.42 -3.53
N LEU A 103 6.47 11.22 -4.46
CA LEU A 103 6.19 10.81 -5.83
C LEU A 103 7.45 10.36 -6.57
N ILE A 104 8.53 11.16 -6.53
CA ILE A 104 9.81 10.80 -7.16
C ILE A 104 10.29 9.43 -6.66
N LYS A 105 10.31 9.24 -5.34
CA LYS A 105 10.76 7.99 -4.73
C LYS A 105 9.82 6.81 -5.00
N ALA A 106 8.53 7.06 -5.23
CA ALA A 106 7.57 6.02 -5.60
C ALA A 106 7.79 5.59 -7.06
N THR A 107 8.04 6.55 -7.97
CA THR A 107 8.39 6.27 -9.37
C THR A 107 9.74 5.56 -9.51
N GLU A 108 10.71 5.84 -8.65
CA GLU A 108 11.98 5.10 -8.66
C GLU A 108 11.85 3.66 -8.15
N PHE A 109 10.80 3.37 -7.36
CA PHE A 109 10.61 2.08 -6.72
C PHE A 109 9.72 1.11 -7.52
N ALA A 110 8.74 1.63 -8.26
CA ALA A 110 7.71 0.86 -8.98
C ALA A 110 7.79 1.09 -10.48
#